data_AF-A0A1M7YLF2-F1
#
_entry.id   AF-A0A1M7YLF2-F1
#
_cell.length_a   1.000
_cell.length_b   1.000
_cell.length_c   1.000
_cell.angle_alpha   90.00
_cell.angle_beta   90.00
_cell.angle_gamma   90.00
#
_symmetry.space_group_name_H-M   'P 1'
#
loop_
_entity.id
_entity.type
_entity.pdbx_description
1 polymer ?
#
loop_
_entity_poly.entity_id
_entity_poly.type
_entity_poly.pdbx_seq_one_letter_code
_entity_poly.pdbx_strand_id
1 'polypeptide(L)'
;MNYEGKVYRPWIEADSFLIQTTLGCSHNKCTFCDMFRDKKFRIRDLDDIFRDIDEARTCFRRLRSIFLIDGNVLALKTDFLLKVLNKITETFPEMEKISLYAGLNDLRRKSIDELKQLKAAGLSKVYTGLESGDPVVLECIGKGLTPEQAKQGMAHAKSAGIEVLISIIFGIGGKERSREHIVATTELLNILQPEELAPMALTIQPGTILAQQVASGEFVQATPMQILEEEKYMLENLEDFKMMYWGDHGNNIETLRGMLPAYRDFFLQKIEYAITNNPVTKKEVLLTSPW
;
A
#
# COMPACT_ATOMS: atom_id res chain seq x y z
N MET A 1 -9.03 -22.63 -9.88
CA MET A 1 -8.05 -21.59 -9.49
C MET A 1 -7.35 -22.05 -8.23
N ASN A 2 -6.02 -21.99 -8.23
CA ASN A 2 -5.19 -22.59 -7.18
C ASN A 2 -4.49 -21.53 -6.32
N TYR A 3 -5.19 -21.05 -5.28
CA TYR A 3 -4.60 -20.17 -4.27
C TYR A 3 -3.89 -20.97 -3.18
N GLU A 4 -2.72 -20.49 -2.76
CA GLU A 4 -1.99 -21.05 -1.62
C GLU A 4 -1.85 -20.04 -0.48
N GLY A 5 -2.16 -20.52 0.73
CA GLY A 5 -2.14 -19.77 2.00
C GLY A 5 -3.08 -18.56 2.04
N LYS A 6 -2.83 -17.62 2.96
CA LYS A 6 -3.68 -16.43 3.11
C LYS A 6 -3.56 -15.49 1.91
N VAL A 7 -4.70 -15.04 1.36
CA VAL A 7 -4.74 -14.08 0.24
C VAL A 7 -5.25 -12.74 0.75
N TYR A 8 -4.52 -11.68 0.41
CA TYR A 8 -4.85 -10.31 0.80
C TYR A 8 -5.31 -9.51 -0.41
N ARG A 9 -6.48 -8.89 -0.28
CA ARG A 9 -7.09 -8.01 -1.29
C ARG A 9 -7.19 -6.60 -0.69
N PRO A 10 -6.64 -5.56 -1.34
CA PRO A 10 -6.93 -4.18 -0.97
C PRO A 10 -8.44 -3.91 -1.10
N TRP A 11 -9.06 -3.19 -0.15
CA TRP A 11 -10.50 -2.89 -0.22
C TRP A 11 -10.88 -2.09 -1.49
N ILE A 12 -9.92 -1.34 -2.03
CA ILE A 12 -10.03 -0.58 -3.29
C ILE A 12 -10.18 -1.52 -4.50
N GLU A 13 -9.72 -2.76 -4.39
CA GLU A 13 -9.77 -3.80 -5.42
C GLU A 13 -10.89 -4.83 -5.15
N ALA A 14 -11.94 -4.43 -4.42
CA ALA A 14 -13.08 -5.30 -4.06
C ALA A 14 -13.69 -6.02 -5.28
N ASP A 15 -13.76 -5.34 -6.43
CA ASP A 15 -14.33 -5.85 -7.68
C ASP A 15 -13.30 -6.47 -8.63
N SER A 16 -12.01 -6.46 -8.26
CA SER A 16 -10.96 -7.02 -9.09
C SER A 16 -10.82 -8.51 -8.89
N PHE A 17 -10.64 -9.21 -10.01
CA PHE A 17 -10.32 -10.62 -9.97
C PHE A 17 -8.86 -10.82 -9.58
N LEU A 18 -8.60 -11.72 -8.64
CA LEU A 18 -7.25 -11.91 -8.13
C LEU A 18 -6.54 -13.00 -8.90
N ILE A 19 -5.28 -12.77 -9.24
CA ILE A 19 -4.41 -13.82 -9.79
C ILE A 19 -3.14 -13.85 -8.96
N GLN A 20 -2.89 -14.96 -8.29
CA GLN A 20 -1.67 -15.14 -7.53
C GLN A 20 -0.53 -15.44 -8.49
N THR A 21 0.45 -14.55 -8.59
CA THR A 21 1.62 -14.72 -9.47
C THR A 21 2.88 -15.03 -8.67
N THR A 22 2.90 -14.59 -7.42
CA THR A 22 3.93 -14.89 -6.43
C THR A 22 3.28 -15.42 -5.18
N LEU A 23 4.10 -15.96 -4.28
CA LEU A 23 3.72 -16.33 -2.93
C LEU A 23 4.66 -15.62 -1.98
N GLY A 24 4.15 -15.12 -0.87
CA GLY A 24 4.90 -14.38 0.13
C GLY A 24 5.34 -12.98 -0.30
N CYS A 25 6.07 -12.31 0.58
CA CYS A 25 6.72 -11.03 0.30
C CYS A 25 8.22 -11.24 0.06
N SER A 26 8.81 -10.60 -0.96
CA SER A 26 10.26 -10.70 -1.22
C SER A 26 11.13 -10.02 -0.16
N HIS A 27 10.55 -9.10 0.63
CA HIS A 27 11.23 -8.43 1.74
C HIS A 27 11.02 -9.16 3.07
N ASN A 28 9.76 -9.40 3.47
CA ASN A 28 9.30 -10.17 4.64
C ASN A 28 10.06 -9.95 5.98
N LYS A 29 10.63 -8.75 6.18
CA LYS A 29 11.41 -8.39 7.37
C LYS A 29 10.77 -7.30 8.23
N CYS A 30 9.67 -6.71 7.78
CA CYS A 30 8.99 -5.65 8.53
C CYS A 30 8.59 -6.14 9.93
N THR A 31 8.87 -5.33 10.95
CA THR A 31 8.64 -5.71 12.36
C THR A 31 7.17 -5.76 12.74
N PHE A 32 6.30 -5.05 12.01
CA PHE A 32 4.86 -4.91 12.28
C PHE A 32 3.96 -5.81 11.42
N CYS A 33 4.49 -6.38 10.34
CA CYS A 33 3.70 -7.08 9.32
C CYS A 33 3.74 -8.60 9.52
N ASP A 34 2.57 -9.21 9.59
CA ASP A 34 2.38 -10.67 9.64
C ASP A 34 1.78 -11.28 8.35
N MET A 35 1.36 -10.45 7.39
CA MET A 35 0.56 -10.85 6.22
C MET A 35 1.14 -12.06 5.48
N PHE A 36 2.45 -12.11 5.33
CA PHE A 36 3.13 -13.11 4.50
C PHE A 36 4.08 -14.01 5.30
N ARG A 37 3.89 -14.12 6.62
CA ARG A 37 4.77 -14.91 7.50
C ARG A 37 4.53 -16.43 7.38
N ASP A 38 3.36 -16.84 6.92
CA ASP A 38 3.00 -18.23 6.63
C ASP A 38 3.60 -18.76 5.31
N LYS A 39 4.15 -17.87 4.47
CA LYS A 39 4.69 -18.20 3.15
C LYS A 39 6.15 -17.79 3.00
N LYS A 40 6.90 -18.58 2.24
CA LYS A 40 8.21 -18.17 1.72
C LYS A 40 8.03 -17.54 0.35
N PHE A 41 8.84 -16.52 0.06
CA PHE A 41 8.80 -15.90 -1.25
C PHE A 41 9.11 -16.93 -2.35
N ARG A 42 8.18 -17.14 -3.27
CA ARG A 42 8.41 -17.94 -4.48
C ARG A 42 7.58 -17.44 -5.65
N ILE A 43 8.13 -17.64 -6.85
CA ILE A 43 7.43 -17.38 -8.10
C ILE A 43 6.53 -18.60 -8.36
N ARG A 44 5.26 -18.38 -8.71
CA ARG A 44 4.40 -19.49 -9.17
C ARG A 44 4.81 -19.93 -10.57
N ASP A 45 4.57 -21.20 -10.88
CA ASP A 45 4.84 -21.71 -12.22
C ASP A 45 4.01 -20.95 -13.26
N LEU A 46 4.61 -20.67 -14.42
CA LEU A 46 3.96 -19.85 -15.43
C LEU A 46 2.74 -20.57 -16.04
N ASP A 47 2.82 -21.88 -16.22
CA ASP A 47 1.72 -22.68 -16.78
C ASP A 47 0.55 -22.75 -15.78
N ASP A 48 0.85 -22.78 -14.48
CA ASP A 48 -0.19 -22.66 -13.43
C ASP A 48 -0.92 -21.32 -13.49
N ILE A 49 -0.18 -20.22 -13.66
CA ILE A 49 -0.76 -18.87 -13.78
C ILE A 49 -1.61 -18.80 -15.06
N PHE A 50 -1.15 -19.36 -16.16
CA PHE A 50 -1.90 -19.38 -17.42
C PHE A 50 -3.19 -20.19 -17.31
N ARG A 51 -3.16 -21.34 -16.63
CA ARG A 51 -4.36 -22.11 -16.33
C ARG A 51 -5.36 -21.31 -15.49
N ASP A 52 -4.90 -20.59 -14.46
CA ASP A 52 -5.79 -19.73 -13.66
C ASP A 52 -6.44 -18.62 -14.54
N ILE A 53 -5.70 -18.02 -15.48
CA ILE A 53 -6.22 -17.03 -16.43
C ILE A 53 -7.27 -17.65 -17.36
N ASP A 54 -7.01 -18.84 -17.90
CA ASP A 54 -7.93 -19.54 -18.79
C ASP A 54 -9.21 -19.98 -18.04
N GLU A 55 -9.06 -20.53 -16.84
CA GLU A 55 -10.19 -20.87 -15.97
C GLU A 55 -11.04 -19.64 -15.66
N ALA A 56 -10.42 -18.49 -15.35
CA ALA A 56 -11.14 -17.24 -15.14
C ALA A 56 -12.01 -16.87 -16.34
N ARG A 57 -11.53 -17.08 -17.58
CA ARG A 57 -12.31 -16.80 -18.78
C ARG A 57 -13.53 -17.71 -18.92
N THR A 58 -13.42 -18.98 -18.48
CA THR A 58 -14.56 -19.89 -18.47
C THR A 58 -15.63 -19.49 -17.44
N CYS A 59 -15.22 -18.90 -16.32
CA CYS A 59 -16.12 -18.48 -15.24
C CYS A 59 -16.75 -17.09 -15.49
N PHE A 60 -16.02 -16.18 -16.13
CA PHE A 60 -16.42 -14.79 -16.28
C PHE A 60 -16.51 -14.40 -17.76
N ARG A 61 -17.74 -14.14 -18.22
CA ARG A 61 -18.00 -13.66 -19.60
C ARG A 61 -17.31 -12.33 -19.89
N ARG A 62 -17.21 -11.47 -18.88
CA ARG A 62 -16.55 -10.17 -18.98
C ARG A 62 -15.78 -9.88 -17.71
N LEU A 63 -14.51 -9.55 -17.85
CA LEU A 63 -13.64 -9.17 -16.74
C LEU A 63 -12.83 -7.94 -17.13
N ARG A 64 -13.01 -6.84 -16.39
CA ARG A 64 -12.40 -5.54 -16.72
C ARG A 64 -11.26 -5.14 -15.79
N SER A 65 -11.12 -5.82 -14.64
CA SER A 65 -10.12 -5.50 -13.64
C SER A 65 -9.51 -6.77 -13.06
N ILE A 66 -8.17 -6.86 -13.13
CA ILE A 66 -7.38 -7.93 -12.52
C ILE A 66 -6.37 -7.31 -11.57
N PHE A 67 -6.22 -7.95 -10.41
CA PHE A 67 -5.21 -7.62 -9.42
C PHE A 67 -4.25 -8.79 -9.22
N LEU A 68 -2.98 -8.60 -9.57
CA LEU A 68 -1.94 -9.59 -9.35
C LEU A 68 -1.47 -9.50 -7.90
N ILE A 69 -1.69 -10.58 -7.15
CA ILE A 69 -1.57 -10.60 -5.69
C ILE A 69 -0.31 -11.27 -5.17
N ASP A 70 -0.20 -11.17 -3.84
CA ASP A 70 0.87 -11.53 -2.93
C ASP A 70 1.93 -10.42 -2.77
N GLY A 71 2.87 -10.59 -1.85
CA GLY A 71 3.50 -9.45 -1.17
C GLY A 71 4.39 -8.52 -2.00
N ASN A 72 4.87 -8.93 -3.19
CA ASN A 72 5.62 -8.06 -4.10
C ASN A 72 5.77 -8.68 -5.50
N VAL A 73 4.78 -8.47 -6.37
CA VAL A 73 4.76 -9.02 -7.73
C VAL A 73 5.79 -8.36 -8.64
N LEU A 74 6.06 -7.06 -8.46
CA LEU A 74 7.00 -6.34 -9.33
C LEU A 74 8.47 -6.80 -9.16
N ALA A 75 8.77 -7.56 -8.11
CA ALA A 75 10.08 -8.21 -7.93
C ALA A 75 10.41 -9.23 -9.04
N LEU A 76 9.40 -9.69 -9.79
CA LEU A 76 9.59 -10.60 -10.91
C LEU A 76 10.36 -9.95 -12.08
N LYS A 77 11.06 -10.78 -12.86
CA LYS A 77 11.75 -10.33 -14.08
C LYS A 77 10.75 -9.76 -15.08
N THR A 78 11.16 -8.74 -15.83
CA THR A 78 10.31 -8.04 -16.79
C THR A 78 9.73 -8.99 -17.83
N ASP A 79 10.54 -9.88 -18.41
CA ASP A 79 10.07 -10.89 -19.38
C ASP A 79 8.98 -11.82 -18.83
N PHE A 80 9.04 -12.15 -17.54
CA PHE A 80 8.02 -12.99 -16.89
C PHE A 80 6.72 -12.21 -16.78
N LEU A 81 6.78 -10.97 -16.29
CA LEU A 81 5.61 -10.11 -16.17
C LEU A 81 4.97 -9.83 -17.53
N LEU A 82 5.77 -9.61 -18.59
CA LEU A 82 5.27 -9.43 -19.95
C LEU A 82 4.47 -10.64 -20.43
N LYS A 83 4.97 -11.87 -20.18
CA LYS A 83 4.22 -13.09 -20.52
C LYS A 83 2.86 -13.16 -19.82
N VAL A 84 2.82 -12.82 -18.52
CA VAL A 84 1.57 -12.81 -17.75
C VAL A 84 0.61 -11.72 -18.24
N LEU A 85 1.10 -10.49 -18.42
CA LEU A 85 0.28 -9.36 -18.88
C LEU A 85 -0.27 -9.60 -20.29
N ASN A 86 0.55 -10.08 -21.22
CA ASN A 86 0.11 -10.41 -22.57
C ASN A 86 -0.94 -11.52 -22.56
N LYS A 87 -0.72 -12.59 -21.79
CA LYS A 87 -1.72 -13.66 -21.64
C LYS A 87 -3.06 -13.12 -21.12
N ILE A 88 -3.03 -12.20 -20.15
CA ILE A 88 -4.25 -11.54 -19.65
C ILE A 88 -4.94 -10.74 -20.74
N THR A 89 -4.22 -9.85 -21.44
CA THR A 89 -4.83 -8.94 -22.43
C THR A 89 -5.26 -9.65 -23.72
N GLU A 90 -4.60 -10.75 -24.09
CA GLU A 90 -5.04 -11.65 -25.16
C GLU A 90 -6.33 -12.41 -24.79
N THR A 91 -6.43 -12.85 -23.53
CA THR A 91 -7.61 -13.62 -23.04
C THR A 91 -8.81 -12.72 -22.76
N PHE A 92 -8.55 -11.49 -22.31
CA PHE A 92 -9.55 -10.48 -21.97
C PHE A 92 -9.27 -9.18 -22.72
N PRO A 93 -9.60 -9.08 -24.01
CA PRO A 93 -9.40 -7.84 -24.79
C PRO A 93 -10.21 -6.66 -24.25
N GLU A 94 -11.21 -6.90 -23.41
CA GLU A 94 -11.99 -5.88 -22.70
C GLU A 94 -11.33 -5.36 -21.41
N MET A 95 -10.10 -5.77 -21.10
CA MET A 95 -9.40 -5.40 -19.87
C MET A 95 -9.19 -3.89 -19.80
N GLU A 96 -9.66 -3.25 -18.73
CA GLU A 96 -9.49 -1.81 -18.49
C GLU A 96 -8.38 -1.54 -17.48
N LYS A 97 -8.16 -2.47 -16.55
CA LYS A 97 -7.23 -2.28 -15.44
C LYS A 97 -6.51 -3.57 -15.08
N ILE A 98 -5.19 -3.53 -15.11
CA ILE A 98 -4.35 -4.53 -14.45
C ILE A 98 -3.54 -3.81 -13.38
N SER A 99 -3.57 -4.32 -12.16
CA SER A 99 -2.86 -3.73 -11.03
C SER A 99 -2.14 -4.80 -10.22
N LEU A 100 -1.11 -4.41 -9.47
CA LEU A 100 -0.30 -5.36 -8.70
C LEU A 100 0.31 -4.74 -7.44
N TYR A 101 0.70 -5.59 -6.49
CA TYR A 101 1.56 -5.17 -5.38
C TYR A 101 3.01 -5.00 -5.82
N ALA A 102 3.65 -3.90 -5.41
CA ALA A 102 5.03 -3.57 -5.74
C ALA A 102 5.77 -2.92 -4.57
N GLY A 103 7.09 -3.15 -4.49
CA GLY A 103 7.98 -2.30 -3.70
C GLY A 103 8.47 -1.10 -4.52
N LEU A 104 8.62 0.06 -3.87
CA LEU A 104 9.28 1.23 -4.48
C LEU A 104 10.72 0.92 -4.92
N ASN A 105 11.40 0.03 -4.19
CA ASN A 105 12.72 -0.47 -4.60
C ASN A 105 12.69 -1.28 -5.90
N ASP A 106 11.61 -1.99 -6.20
CA ASP A 106 11.48 -2.79 -7.43
C ASP A 106 11.16 -1.91 -8.64
N LEU A 107 10.38 -0.86 -8.45
CA LEU A 107 10.20 0.21 -9.45
C LEU A 107 11.55 0.83 -9.84
N ARG A 108 12.39 1.14 -8.85
CA ARG A 108 13.71 1.70 -9.09
C ARG A 108 14.68 0.72 -9.76
N ARG A 109 14.60 -0.58 -9.43
CA ARG A 109 15.51 -1.60 -9.97
C ARG A 109 15.24 -1.90 -11.45
N LYS A 110 14.03 -1.65 -11.94
CA LYS A 110 13.71 -1.74 -13.37
C LYS A 110 14.11 -0.44 -14.07
N SER A 111 14.62 -0.58 -15.29
CA SER A 111 14.81 0.57 -16.17
C SER A 111 13.46 1.18 -16.55
N ILE A 112 13.48 2.47 -16.93
CA ILE A 112 12.28 3.16 -17.38
C ILE A 112 11.69 2.48 -18.63
N ASP A 113 12.53 1.96 -19.53
CA ASP A 113 12.08 1.26 -20.74
C ASP A 113 11.39 -0.06 -20.40
N GLU A 114 11.92 -0.84 -19.45
CA GLU A 114 11.22 -2.04 -18.96
C GLU A 114 9.85 -1.69 -18.35
N LEU A 115 9.76 -0.63 -17.56
CA LEU A 115 8.48 -0.19 -17.00
C LEU A 115 7.50 0.27 -18.08
N LYS A 116 7.99 0.97 -19.12
CA LYS A 116 7.17 1.35 -20.29
C LYS A 116 6.68 0.14 -21.06
N GLN A 117 7.49 -0.91 -21.19
CA GLN A 117 7.05 -2.18 -21.77
C GLN A 117 5.92 -2.81 -20.95
N LEU A 118 6.04 -2.83 -19.61
CA LEU A 118 4.98 -3.33 -18.74
C LEU A 118 3.69 -2.49 -18.86
N LYS A 119 3.82 -1.16 -18.92
CA LYS A 119 2.69 -0.26 -19.15
C LYS A 119 2.00 -0.56 -20.49
N ALA A 120 2.79 -0.71 -21.56
CA ALA A 120 2.27 -1.02 -22.89
C ALA A 120 1.60 -2.40 -22.97
N ALA A 121 2.07 -3.37 -22.17
CA ALA A 121 1.45 -4.69 -22.05
C ALA A 121 0.15 -4.70 -21.20
N GLY A 122 -0.21 -3.57 -20.58
CA GLY A 122 -1.49 -3.39 -19.88
C GLY A 122 -1.39 -3.13 -18.37
N LEU A 123 -0.19 -3.02 -17.78
CA LEU A 123 -0.06 -2.66 -16.37
C LEU A 123 -0.50 -1.21 -16.13
N SER A 124 -1.63 -1.02 -15.45
CA SER A 124 -2.21 0.31 -15.22
C SER A 124 -1.65 1.00 -13.97
N LYS A 125 -1.66 0.28 -12.83
CA LYS A 125 -1.39 0.83 -11.50
C LYS A 125 -0.62 -0.14 -10.60
N VAL A 126 0.18 0.38 -9.68
CA VAL A 126 0.89 -0.40 -8.66
C VAL A 126 0.53 0.07 -7.25
N TYR A 127 0.50 -0.87 -6.31
CA TYR A 127 0.23 -0.63 -4.89
C TYR A 127 1.53 -0.76 -4.12
N THR A 128 1.96 0.32 -3.48
CA THR A 128 3.24 0.40 -2.80
C THR A 128 3.06 0.81 -1.35
N GLY A 129 3.77 0.13 -0.44
CA GLY A 129 3.82 0.55 0.96
C GLY A 129 5.01 1.48 1.20
N LEU A 130 4.74 2.73 1.60
CA LEU A 130 5.74 3.65 2.11
C LEU A 130 5.85 3.52 3.64
N GLU A 131 4.70 3.37 4.31
CA GLU A 131 4.49 3.32 5.76
C GLU A 131 4.86 4.61 6.51
N SER A 132 6.04 5.17 6.26
CA SER A 132 6.57 6.38 6.88
C SER A 132 7.54 7.11 5.94
N GLY A 133 7.63 8.44 6.04
CA GLY A 133 8.71 9.23 5.43
C GLY A 133 9.91 9.46 6.35
N ASP A 134 9.79 9.19 7.66
CA ASP A 134 10.89 9.36 8.62
C ASP A 134 11.92 8.21 8.50
N PRO A 135 13.19 8.48 8.16
CA PRO A 135 14.24 7.47 8.06
C PRO A 135 14.40 6.61 9.31
N VAL A 136 14.28 7.21 10.50
CA VAL A 136 14.46 6.48 11.76
C VAL A 136 13.34 5.45 11.94
N VAL A 137 12.09 5.87 11.71
CA VAL A 137 10.94 4.96 11.77
C VAL A 137 11.05 3.86 10.71
N LEU A 138 11.46 4.19 9.48
CA LEU A 138 11.67 3.21 8.41
C LEU A 138 12.73 2.15 8.78
N GLU A 139 13.80 2.56 9.45
CA GLU A 139 14.83 1.67 9.98
C GLU A 139 14.29 0.80 11.12
N CYS A 140 13.65 1.40 12.13
CA CYS A 140 13.08 0.68 13.28
C CYS A 140 12.06 -0.38 12.86
N ILE A 141 11.23 -0.09 11.86
CA ILE A 141 10.25 -1.06 11.36
C ILE A 141 10.84 -2.06 10.36
N GLY A 142 12.13 -1.94 10.04
CA GLY A 142 12.83 -2.81 9.11
C GLY A 142 12.24 -2.75 7.70
N LYS A 143 11.79 -1.59 7.22
CA LYS A 143 11.13 -1.45 5.90
C LYS A 143 12.07 -1.74 4.72
N GLY A 144 13.37 -1.54 4.91
CA GLY A 144 14.37 -1.73 3.87
C GLY A 144 14.23 -0.73 2.71
N LEU A 145 13.76 0.48 3.00
CA LEU A 145 13.54 1.58 2.06
C LEU A 145 14.05 2.89 2.70
N THR A 146 14.74 3.72 1.92
CA THR A 146 15.05 5.10 2.31
C THR A 146 14.18 6.10 1.55
N PRO A 147 13.98 7.33 2.05
CA PRO A 147 13.27 8.38 1.32
C PRO A 147 13.84 8.63 -0.09
N GLU A 148 15.16 8.61 -0.25
CA GLU A 148 15.81 8.80 -1.56
C GLU A 148 15.49 7.66 -2.53
N GLN A 149 15.44 6.42 -2.03
CA GLN A 149 15.02 5.27 -2.83
C GLN A 149 13.54 5.34 -3.21
N ALA A 150 12.68 5.83 -2.31
CA ALA A 150 11.27 6.07 -2.58
C ALA A 150 11.09 7.10 -3.70
N LYS A 151 11.82 8.23 -3.63
CA LYS A 151 11.83 9.27 -4.69
C LYS A 151 12.24 8.71 -6.04
N GLN A 152 13.31 7.91 -6.08
CA GLN A 152 13.79 7.27 -7.32
C GLN A 152 12.76 6.28 -7.89
N GLY A 153 12.17 5.43 -7.06
CA GLY A 153 11.14 4.47 -7.49
C GLY A 153 9.90 5.17 -8.04
N MET A 154 9.43 6.22 -7.37
CA MET A 154 8.30 7.03 -7.84
C MET A 154 8.61 7.73 -9.15
N ALA A 155 9.80 8.33 -9.29
CA ALA A 155 10.22 8.97 -10.53
C ALA A 155 10.23 8.00 -11.73
N HIS A 156 10.67 6.75 -11.51
CA HIS A 156 10.62 5.70 -12.53
C HIS A 156 9.17 5.35 -12.93
N ALA A 157 8.27 5.18 -11.96
CA ALA A 157 6.86 4.90 -12.21
C ALA A 157 6.20 6.01 -13.04
N LYS A 158 6.40 7.28 -12.64
CA LYS A 158 5.89 8.46 -13.36
C LYS A 158 6.43 8.55 -14.78
N SER A 159 7.74 8.33 -14.96
CA SER A 159 8.37 8.35 -16.29
C SER A 159 7.84 7.27 -17.23
N ALA A 160 7.29 6.18 -16.69
CA ALA A 160 6.66 5.11 -17.43
C ALA A 160 5.14 5.29 -17.59
N GLY A 161 4.53 6.29 -16.94
CA GLY A 161 3.08 6.51 -16.95
C GLY A 161 2.31 5.44 -16.17
N ILE A 162 2.93 4.78 -15.19
CA ILE A 162 2.27 3.81 -14.30
C ILE A 162 1.73 4.58 -13.09
N GLU A 163 0.44 4.44 -12.81
CA GLU A 163 -0.17 5.06 -11.63
C GLU A 163 0.33 4.35 -10.35
N VAL A 164 0.46 5.11 -9.28
CA VAL A 164 0.94 4.60 -7.99
C VAL A 164 -0.06 4.95 -6.91
N LEU A 165 -0.50 3.91 -6.20
CA LEU A 165 -1.06 4.04 -4.88
C LEU A 165 0.05 3.88 -3.84
N ILE A 166 0.13 4.83 -2.92
CA ILE A 166 1.00 4.75 -1.73
C ILE A 166 0.14 4.45 -0.50
N SER A 167 0.54 3.49 0.33
CA SER A 167 0.03 3.36 1.70
C SER A 167 1.00 3.95 2.72
N ILE A 168 0.43 4.59 3.73
CA ILE A 168 1.12 5.09 4.94
C ILE A 168 0.42 4.55 6.18
N ILE A 169 1.12 4.52 7.31
CA ILE A 169 0.55 4.00 8.56
C ILE A 169 0.62 5.07 9.64
N PHE A 170 -0.52 5.68 10.00
CA PHE A 170 -0.57 6.60 11.13
C PHE A 170 -0.24 5.89 12.44
N GLY A 171 0.51 6.56 13.30
CA GLY A 171 0.95 6.05 14.60
C GLY A 171 2.09 5.03 14.52
N ILE A 172 2.64 4.74 13.33
CA ILE A 172 3.76 3.78 13.18
C ILE A 172 5.05 4.26 13.86
N GLY A 173 5.22 5.57 14.03
CA GLY A 173 6.30 6.14 14.83
C GLY A 173 6.14 6.00 16.34
N GLY A 174 5.01 5.46 16.80
CA GLY A 174 4.67 5.39 18.22
C GLY A 174 4.47 6.79 18.83
N LYS A 175 4.31 6.83 20.16
CA LYS A 175 4.12 8.07 20.91
C LYS A 175 5.29 9.03 20.77
N GLU A 176 6.50 8.51 20.69
CA GLU A 176 7.74 9.29 20.74
C GLU A 176 8.07 10.00 19.42
N ARG A 177 7.81 9.36 18.27
CA ARG A 177 8.16 9.91 16.94
C ARG A 177 6.96 10.25 16.08
N SER A 178 5.77 10.36 16.68
CA SER A 178 4.53 10.70 15.97
C SER A 178 4.69 11.97 15.11
N ARG A 179 5.34 13.00 15.67
CA ARG A 179 5.54 14.27 14.97
C ARG A 179 6.53 14.16 13.81
N GLU A 180 7.70 13.58 14.06
CA GLU A 180 8.76 13.40 13.05
C GLU A 180 8.26 12.51 11.90
N HIS A 181 7.56 11.43 12.24
CA HIS A 181 6.92 10.54 11.29
C HIS A 181 6.04 11.32 10.31
N ILE A 182 5.07 12.09 10.80
CA ILE A 182 4.11 12.73 9.92
C ILE A 182 4.69 13.92 9.15
N VAL A 183 5.60 14.67 9.76
CA VAL A 183 6.31 15.77 9.07
C VAL A 183 7.09 15.21 7.88
N ALA A 184 7.96 14.23 8.12
CA ALA A 184 8.76 13.64 7.06
C ALA A 184 7.90 12.90 6.01
N THR A 185 6.80 12.27 6.43
CA THR A 185 5.85 11.63 5.51
C THR A 185 5.19 12.66 4.60
N THR A 186 4.73 13.78 5.15
CA THR A 186 4.06 14.84 4.38
C THR A 186 5.01 15.51 3.40
N GLU A 187 6.23 15.86 3.85
CA GLU A 187 7.29 16.40 2.98
C GLU A 187 7.62 15.45 1.83
N LEU A 188 7.73 14.16 2.12
CA LEU A 188 8.00 13.15 1.10
C LEU A 188 6.82 13.03 0.12
N LEU A 189 5.58 12.99 0.61
CA LEU A 189 4.38 12.93 -0.25
C LEU A 189 4.27 14.14 -1.18
N ASN A 190 4.64 15.34 -0.74
CA ASN A 190 4.68 16.54 -1.61
C ASN A 190 5.70 16.41 -2.77
N ILE A 191 6.75 15.61 -2.58
CA ILE A 191 7.72 15.29 -3.65
C ILE A 191 7.20 14.14 -4.53
N LEU A 192 6.67 13.08 -3.93
CA LEU A 192 6.23 11.89 -4.65
C LEU A 192 4.98 12.16 -5.49
N GLN A 193 4.03 12.92 -4.94
CA GLN A 193 2.72 13.24 -5.50
C GLN A 193 2.05 12.01 -6.16
N PRO A 194 1.69 10.98 -5.38
CA PRO A 194 1.05 9.78 -5.91
C PRO A 194 -0.36 10.07 -6.43
N GLU A 195 -0.82 9.25 -7.38
CA GLU A 195 -2.19 9.36 -7.89
C GLU A 195 -3.22 8.98 -6.82
N GLU A 196 -2.87 8.06 -5.92
CA GLU A 196 -3.72 7.63 -4.81
C GLU A 196 -2.91 7.47 -3.50
N LEU A 197 -3.54 7.80 -2.37
CA LEU A 197 -3.01 7.61 -1.02
C LEU A 197 -3.99 6.79 -0.18
N ALA A 198 -3.52 5.74 0.47
CA ALA A 198 -4.30 4.87 1.34
C ALA A 198 -3.68 4.84 2.76
N PRO A 199 -4.04 5.81 3.62
CA PRO A 199 -3.58 5.81 5.00
C PRO A 199 -4.36 4.82 5.85
N MET A 200 -3.66 4.19 6.80
CA MET A 200 -4.23 3.25 7.76
C MET A 200 -3.70 3.56 9.17
N ALA A 201 -4.52 3.48 10.21
CA ALA A 201 -4.01 3.52 11.57
C ALA A 201 -3.28 2.22 11.94
N LEU A 202 -2.18 2.33 12.69
CA LEU A 202 -1.38 1.20 13.14
C LEU A 202 -2.25 0.16 13.86
N THR A 203 -2.10 -1.08 13.44
CA THR A 203 -2.68 -2.26 14.08
C THR A 203 -1.59 -3.20 14.54
N ILE A 204 -1.62 -3.57 15.82
CA ILE A 204 -0.64 -4.48 16.39
C ILE A 204 -1.01 -5.92 16.02
N GLN A 205 -0.19 -6.53 15.16
CA GLN A 205 -0.41 -7.91 14.73
C GLN A 205 0.17 -8.91 15.71
N PRO A 206 -0.63 -9.88 16.22
CA PRO A 206 -0.14 -10.91 17.13
C PRO A 206 1.07 -11.67 16.56
N GLY A 207 2.06 -11.94 17.41
CA GLY A 207 3.25 -12.72 17.04
C GLY A 207 4.34 -11.95 16.26
N THR A 208 4.12 -10.67 15.96
CA THR A 208 5.14 -9.82 15.33
C THR A 208 6.17 -9.28 16.33
N ILE A 209 7.30 -8.78 15.83
CA ILE A 209 8.32 -8.12 16.65
C ILE A 209 7.72 -6.88 17.33
N LEU A 210 6.94 -6.09 16.59
CA LEU A 210 6.28 -4.91 17.16
C LEU A 210 5.32 -5.28 18.29
N ALA A 211 4.58 -6.38 18.18
CA ALA A 211 3.73 -6.85 19.28
C ALA A 211 4.52 -7.22 20.54
N GLN A 212 5.72 -7.78 20.38
CA GLN A 212 6.62 -8.05 21.50
C GLN A 212 7.15 -6.76 22.13
N GLN A 213 7.51 -5.76 21.31
CA GLN A 213 7.97 -4.45 21.76
C GLN A 213 6.88 -3.67 22.50
N VAL A 214 5.61 -3.78 22.05
CA VAL A 214 4.46 -3.23 22.79
C VAL A 214 4.32 -3.91 24.14
N ALA A 215 4.39 -5.24 24.18
CA ALA A 215 4.22 -6.01 25.41
C ALA A 215 5.35 -5.76 26.42
N SER A 216 6.59 -5.52 25.95
CA SER A 216 7.73 -5.19 26.80
C SER A 216 7.79 -3.72 27.23
N GLY A 217 7.02 -2.84 26.57
CA GLY A 217 7.06 -1.39 26.75
C GLY A 217 8.18 -0.69 25.97
N GLU A 218 8.94 -1.41 25.14
CA GLU A 218 9.95 -0.84 24.23
C GLU A 218 9.31 0.05 23.15
N PHE A 219 8.10 -0.29 22.71
CA PHE A 219 7.30 0.55 21.81
C PHE A 219 6.02 0.99 22.51
N VAL A 220 5.89 2.30 22.72
CA VAL A 220 4.65 2.91 23.22
C VAL A 220 3.82 3.38 22.04
N GLN A 221 2.61 2.82 21.90
CA GLN A 221 1.69 3.19 20.81
C GLN A 221 1.33 4.67 20.86
N ALA A 222 1.19 5.29 19.68
CA ALA A 222 0.61 6.63 19.56
C ALA A 222 -0.83 6.62 20.09
N THR A 223 -1.20 7.69 20.79
CA THR A 223 -2.58 7.84 21.27
C THR A 223 -3.52 8.12 20.09
N PRO A 224 -4.84 7.86 20.22
CA PRO A 224 -5.81 8.27 19.21
C PRO A 224 -5.79 9.78 18.93
N MET A 225 -5.48 10.60 19.94
CA MET A 225 -5.27 12.04 19.73
C MET A 225 -4.10 12.30 18.78
N GLN A 226 -2.94 11.68 19.02
CA GLN A 226 -1.77 11.83 18.15
C GLN A 226 -2.06 11.34 16.72
N ILE A 227 -2.78 10.24 16.55
CA ILE A 227 -3.17 9.75 15.22
C ILE A 227 -4.03 10.78 14.46
N LEU A 228 -4.99 11.42 15.14
CA LEU A 228 -5.79 12.50 14.54
C LEU A 228 -4.95 13.75 14.26
N GLU A 229 -4.00 14.09 15.13
CA GLU A 229 -3.06 15.20 14.93
C GLU A 229 -2.12 14.95 13.74
N GLU A 230 -1.69 13.69 13.52
CA GLU A 230 -0.95 13.28 12.33
C GLU A 230 -1.80 13.49 11.08
N GLU A 231 -3.00 12.93 11.04
CA GLU A 231 -3.89 13.08 9.87
C GLU A 231 -4.22 14.55 9.60
N LYS A 232 -4.51 15.34 10.64
CA LYS A 232 -4.70 16.79 10.55
C LYS A 232 -3.50 17.48 9.94
N TYR A 233 -2.30 17.25 10.50
CA TYR A 233 -1.10 17.91 10.05
C TYR A 233 -0.80 17.62 8.58
N MET A 234 -0.91 16.36 8.16
CA MET A 234 -0.71 16.00 6.76
C MET A 234 -1.71 16.71 5.86
N LEU A 235 -3.01 16.72 6.21
CA LEU A 235 -4.02 17.40 5.40
C LEU A 235 -3.78 18.91 5.29
N GLU A 236 -3.31 19.56 6.36
CA GLU A 236 -2.97 20.99 6.37
C GLU A 236 -1.72 21.34 5.55
N ASN A 237 -0.77 20.40 5.42
CA ASN A 237 0.57 20.67 4.87
C ASN A 237 0.85 19.94 3.54
N LEU A 238 -0.09 19.13 3.04
CA LEU A 238 -0.05 18.60 1.69
C LEU A 238 -0.25 19.73 0.67
N GLU A 239 0.62 19.79 -0.33
CA GLU A 239 0.50 20.70 -1.47
C GLU A 239 -0.73 20.40 -2.34
N ASP A 240 -1.11 21.36 -3.19
CA ASP A 240 -2.26 21.25 -4.09
C ASP A 240 -1.93 20.43 -5.34
N PHE A 241 -1.91 19.12 -5.20
CA PHE A 241 -1.88 18.18 -6.32
C PHE A 241 -3.09 17.24 -6.29
N LYS A 242 -3.52 16.81 -7.47
CA LYS A 242 -4.68 15.92 -7.62
C LYS A 242 -4.32 14.52 -7.11
N MET A 243 -5.02 14.07 -6.07
CA MET A 243 -4.80 12.76 -5.46
C MET A 243 -6.10 12.19 -4.91
N MET A 244 -6.38 10.91 -5.17
CA MET A 244 -7.47 10.21 -4.51
C MET A 244 -7.04 9.79 -3.10
N TYR A 245 -7.74 10.28 -2.08
CA TYR A 245 -7.52 9.90 -0.69
C TYR A 245 -8.47 8.77 -0.27
N TRP A 246 -7.91 7.65 0.16
CA TRP A 246 -8.59 6.43 0.62
C TRP A 246 -8.42 6.23 2.12
N GLY A 247 -8.73 7.26 2.92
CA GLY A 247 -8.73 7.17 4.39
C GLY A 247 -9.96 6.48 4.96
N ASP A 248 -10.61 5.59 4.21
CA ASP A 248 -11.80 4.84 4.60
C ASP A 248 -11.48 3.40 5.05
N HIS A 249 -10.22 3.12 5.40
CA HIS A 249 -9.82 1.86 5.98
C HIS A 249 -10.48 1.65 7.36
N GLY A 250 -10.93 0.42 7.66
CA GLY A 250 -11.72 0.13 8.86
C GLY A 250 -11.02 0.34 10.21
N ASN A 251 -9.70 0.53 10.21
CA ASN A 251 -8.92 0.85 11.42
C ASN A 251 -8.71 2.36 11.64
N ASN A 252 -9.08 3.22 10.68
CA ASN A 252 -8.98 4.67 10.84
C ASN A 252 -10.05 5.18 11.78
N ILE A 253 -9.75 6.28 12.50
CA ILE A 253 -10.68 6.89 13.46
C ILE A 253 -11.83 7.56 12.72
N GLU A 254 -11.50 8.35 11.69
CA GLU A 254 -12.48 8.96 10.79
C GLU A 254 -12.43 8.26 9.43
N THR A 255 -13.60 8.10 8.81
CA THR A 255 -13.73 7.49 7.48
C THR A 255 -13.77 8.59 6.43
N LEU A 256 -12.62 8.86 5.80
CA LEU A 256 -12.45 9.98 4.88
C LEU A 256 -12.06 9.49 3.49
N ARG A 257 -12.90 9.76 2.49
CA ARG A 257 -12.63 9.40 1.09
C ARG A 257 -13.04 10.51 0.13
N GLY A 258 -12.17 10.84 -0.80
CA GLY A 258 -12.40 11.96 -1.72
C GLY A 258 -11.16 12.42 -2.47
N MET A 259 -11.38 13.29 -3.46
CA MET A 259 -10.31 13.85 -4.29
C MET A 259 -9.70 15.07 -3.59
N LEU A 260 -8.41 15.06 -3.30
CA LEU A 260 -7.67 16.24 -2.85
C LEU A 260 -7.21 17.10 -4.04
N PRO A 261 -7.12 18.43 -3.87
CA PRO A 261 -7.42 19.20 -2.65
C PRO A 261 -8.93 19.50 -2.44
N ALA A 262 -9.80 19.14 -3.37
CA ALA A 262 -11.22 19.53 -3.37
C ALA A 262 -11.99 19.13 -2.09
N TYR A 263 -11.60 18.01 -1.45
CA TYR A 263 -12.22 17.53 -0.21
C TYR A 263 -11.45 17.93 1.07
N ARG A 264 -10.32 18.66 0.96
CA ARG A 264 -9.43 18.96 2.10
C ARG A 264 -10.17 19.65 3.24
N ASP A 265 -10.89 20.73 2.96
CA ASP A 265 -11.59 21.52 3.99
C ASP A 265 -12.66 20.68 4.70
N PHE A 266 -13.37 19.82 3.96
CA PHE A 266 -14.36 18.91 4.54
C PHE A 266 -13.69 17.88 5.47
N PHE A 267 -12.53 17.33 5.08
CA PHE A 267 -11.77 16.41 5.91
C PHE A 267 -11.23 17.09 7.16
N LEU A 268 -10.68 18.30 7.05
CA LEU A 268 -10.17 19.06 8.19
C LEU A 268 -11.29 19.33 9.21
N GLN A 269 -12.47 19.74 8.76
CA GLN A 269 -13.62 19.94 9.65
C GLN A 269 -14.03 18.65 10.39
N LYS A 270 -13.98 17.50 9.71
CA LYS A 270 -14.25 16.19 10.33
C LYS A 270 -13.22 15.85 11.40
N ILE A 271 -11.94 16.03 11.09
CA ILE A 271 -10.84 15.74 12.02
C ILE A 271 -10.89 16.68 13.23
N GLU A 272 -11.13 17.98 13.04
CA GLU A 272 -11.25 18.95 14.13
C GLU A 272 -12.44 18.65 15.05
N TYR A 273 -13.56 18.24 14.45
CA TYR A 273 -14.72 17.76 15.20
C TYR A 273 -14.36 16.51 16.01
N ALA A 274 -13.65 15.55 15.41
CA ALA A 274 -13.23 14.32 16.08
C ALA A 274 -12.28 14.59 17.25
N ILE A 275 -11.27 15.44 17.05
CA ILE A 275 -10.33 15.88 18.10
C ILE A 275 -11.08 16.42 19.32
N THR A 276 -12.11 17.23 19.08
CA THR A 276 -12.87 17.89 20.16
C THR A 276 -13.90 16.97 20.82
N ASN A 277 -14.58 16.12 20.04
CA ASN A 277 -15.82 15.46 20.49
C ASN A 277 -15.73 13.93 20.55
N ASN A 278 -14.83 13.30 19.78
CA ASN A 278 -14.76 11.85 19.73
C ASN A 278 -14.16 11.31 21.04
N PRO A 279 -14.90 10.49 21.82
CA PRO A 279 -14.41 10.00 23.11
C PRO A 279 -13.16 9.13 23.01
N VAL A 280 -12.82 8.65 21.80
CA VAL A 280 -11.58 7.89 21.55
C VAL A 280 -10.33 8.71 21.88
N THR A 281 -10.39 10.05 21.78
CA THR A 281 -9.25 10.94 22.06
C THR A 281 -8.82 10.92 23.52
N LYS A 282 -9.68 10.44 24.42
CA LYS A 282 -9.40 10.28 25.85
C LYS A 282 -8.77 8.92 26.21
N LYS A 283 -8.53 8.07 25.21
CA LYS A 283 -7.89 6.75 25.39
C LYS A 283 -6.38 6.88 25.20
N GLU A 284 -5.62 6.02 25.86
CA GLU A 284 -4.16 5.93 25.62
C GLU A 284 -3.82 5.10 24.38
N VAL A 285 -4.70 4.19 23.98
CA VAL A 285 -4.48 3.24 22.89
C VAL A 285 -5.70 3.21 21.98
N LEU A 286 -5.46 3.27 20.66
CA LEU A 286 -6.48 2.99 19.66
C LEU A 286 -6.70 1.48 19.57
N LEU A 287 -7.94 1.03 19.79
CA LEU A 287 -8.30 -0.37 19.57
C LEU A 287 -8.56 -0.59 18.08
N THR A 288 -7.74 -1.42 17.46
CA THR A 288 -7.81 -1.79 16.05
C THR A 288 -8.02 -3.29 15.90
N SER A 289 -8.50 -3.72 14.73
CA SER A 289 -8.71 -5.15 14.45
C SER A 289 -7.53 -5.70 13.63
N PRO A 290 -6.83 -6.73 14.14
CA PRO A 290 -5.91 -7.54 13.34
C PRO A 290 -6.60 -8.08 12.08
N TRP A 291 -5.83 -8.31 11.01
CA TRP A 291 -6.36 -8.70 9.70
C TRP A 291 -6.25 -10.20 9.41
#